data_AF-A0A380FB74-F1
#
_entry.id   AF-A0A380FB74-F1
#
_cell.length_a   1.000
_cell.length_b   1.000
_cell.length_c   1.000
_cell.angle_alpha   90.00
_cell.angle_beta   90.00
_cell.angle_gamma   90.00
#
_symmetry.space_group_name_H-M   'P 1'
#
loop_
_entity.id
_entity.type
_entity.pdbx_description
1 polymer ?
#
loop_
_entity_poly.entity_id
_entity_poly.type
_entity_poly.pdbx_seq_one_letter_code
_entity_poly.pdbx_strand_id
1 'polypeptide(L)'
;MVKNLGVSLHVIDVGWPATSSIAWASVIAAFIIPLGIIINIVMLVTKTTKTMNVDIWNFWHYTFCGAMVYAVSGSIWQALVAAAIFQIVCLKVADWTAPMMSEFYDLPGVSIATGSTISYVPGIFLVKGYTKDSRLK
;
A
#
# COMPACT_ATOMS: atom_id res chain seq x y z
N MET A 1 8.84 -22.33 -18.67
CA MET A 1 7.53 -21.62 -18.69
C MET A 1 7.39 -20.75 -19.93
N VAL A 2 8.18 -19.68 -20.11
CA VAL A 2 8.12 -18.79 -21.30
C VAL A 2 8.23 -19.54 -22.63
N LYS A 3 9.30 -20.33 -22.82
CA LYS A 3 9.48 -21.18 -24.02
C LYS A 3 8.40 -22.27 -24.19
N ASN A 4 7.80 -22.74 -23.10
CA ASN A 4 6.83 -23.85 -23.14
C ASN A 4 5.40 -23.35 -23.40
N LEU A 5 5.10 -22.09 -23.07
CA LEU A 5 3.78 -21.48 -23.24
C LEU A 5 3.70 -20.56 -24.46
N GLY A 6 4.82 -20.34 -25.18
CA GLY A 6 4.85 -19.51 -26.39
C GLY A 6 4.57 -18.03 -26.16
N VAL A 7 4.59 -17.55 -24.91
CA VAL A 7 4.33 -16.16 -24.54
C VAL A 7 5.60 -15.33 -24.60
N SER A 8 5.54 -14.13 -25.19
CA SER A 8 6.62 -13.15 -25.15
C SER A 8 6.48 -12.23 -23.94
N LEU A 9 7.25 -12.49 -22.88
CA LEU A 9 7.37 -11.57 -21.75
C LEU A 9 8.45 -10.52 -22.05
N HIS A 10 8.02 -9.27 -22.26
CA HIS A 10 8.92 -8.13 -22.47
C HIS A 10 9.32 -7.42 -21.17
N VAL A 11 8.72 -7.81 -20.04
CA VAL A 11 8.93 -7.19 -18.73
C VAL A 11 9.53 -8.23 -17.79
N ILE A 12 10.61 -7.84 -17.10
CA ILE A 12 11.27 -8.66 -16.08
C ILE A 12 10.66 -8.27 -14.73
N ASP A 13 10.19 -9.26 -13.97
CA ASP A 13 9.84 -9.06 -12.56
C ASP A 13 11.13 -8.94 -11.75
N VAL A 14 11.42 -7.71 -11.33
CA VAL A 14 12.62 -7.36 -10.56
C VAL A 14 12.42 -7.53 -9.06
N GLY A 15 11.19 -7.88 -8.63
CA GLY A 15 10.82 -7.98 -7.23
C GLY A 15 10.72 -6.64 -6.51
N TRP A 16 10.19 -6.71 -5.29
CA TRP A 16 9.91 -5.53 -4.47
C TRP A 16 11.16 -4.71 -4.07
N PRO A 17 12.36 -5.29 -3.82
CA PRO A 17 13.52 -4.49 -3.38
C PRO A 17 13.96 -3.53 -4.49
N ALA A 18 14.06 -4.02 -5.73
CA ALA A 18 14.44 -3.20 -6.88
C ALA A 18 13.42 -2.09 -7.14
N THR A 19 12.11 -2.38 -7.09
CA THR A 19 11.08 -1.34 -7.25
C THR A 19 11.13 -0.29 -6.14
N SER A 20 11.41 -0.68 -4.90
CA SER A 20 11.53 0.27 -3.78
C SER A 20 12.74 1.19 -3.95
N SER A 21 13.87 0.67 -4.42
CA SER A 21 15.06 1.48 -4.73
C SER A 21 14.78 2.49 -5.85
N ILE A 22 14.06 2.08 -6.89
CA ILE A 22 13.65 2.97 -7.99
C ILE A 22 12.72 4.07 -7.46
N ALA A 23 11.75 3.72 -6.61
CA ALA A 23 10.86 4.70 -6.00
C ALA A 23 11.64 5.76 -5.20
N TRP A 24 12.53 5.31 -4.32
CA TRP A 24 13.35 6.21 -3.50
C TRP A 24 14.34 7.06 -4.29
N ALA A 25 14.82 6.58 -5.43
CA ALA A 25 15.66 7.35 -6.34
C ALA A 25 14.89 8.43 -7.13
N SER A 26 13.55 8.39 -7.12
CA SER A 26 12.74 9.35 -7.86
C SER A 26 12.77 10.75 -7.25
N VAL A 27 12.62 11.78 -8.10
CA VAL A 27 12.48 13.18 -7.66
C VAL A 27 11.25 13.42 -6.78
N ILE A 28 10.26 12.52 -6.84
CA ILE A 28 9.02 12.60 -6.06
C ILE A 28 9.24 12.21 -4.60
N ALA A 29 10.22 11.35 -4.31
CA ALA A 29 10.48 10.80 -2.99
C ALA A 29 10.63 11.86 -1.88
N ALA A 30 11.36 12.94 -2.17
CA ALA A 30 11.61 14.02 -1.23
C ALA A 30 10.33 14.74 -0.78
N PHE A 31 9.31 14.80 -1.64
CA PHE A 31 8.04 15.46 -1.36
C PHE A 31 7.05 14.54 -0.64
N ILE A 32 7.14 13.22 -0.84
CA ILE A 32 6.19 12.27 -0.28
C ILE A 32 6.33 12.12 1.23
N ILE A 33 7.54 12.20 1.77
CA ILE A 33 7.75 12.12 3.23
C ILE A 33 6.97 13.22 3.97
N PRO A 34 7.20 14.53 3.70
CA PRO A 34 6.45 15.58 4.39
C PRO A 34 4.96 15.54 4.05
N LEU A 35 4.61 15.30 2.79
CA LEU A 35 3.19 15.19 2.37
C LEU A 35 2.47 14.11 3.15
N GLY A 36 3.07 12.92 3.28
CA GLY A 36 2.41 11.80 3.93
C GLY A 36 2.28 11.96 5.43
N ILE A 37 3.27 12.56 6.08
CA ILE A 37 3.16 12.91 7.51
C ILE A 37 2.02 13.91 7.70
N ILE A 38 1.94 14.96 6.88
CA ILE A 38 0.89 15.98 6.95
C ILE A 38 -0.49 15.34 6.75
N ILE A 39 -0.67 14.52 5.72
CA ILE A 39 -1.94 13.84 5.46
C ILE A 39 -2.35 12.99 6.66
N ASN A 40 -1.43 12.19 7.21
CA ASN A 40 -1.77 11.32 8.32
C ASN A 40 -2.14 12.12 9.59
N ILE A 41 -1.39 13.17 9.93
CA ILE A 41 -1.70 14.07 11.05
C ILE A 41 -3.07 14.73 10.84
N VAL A 42 -3.33 15.28 9.65
CA VAL A 42 -4.62 15.92 9.33
C VAL A 42 -5.76 14.91 9.47
N MET A 43 -5.59 13.69 8.98
CA MET A 43 -6.61 12.64 9.12
C MET A 43 -6.85 12.24 10.58
N LEU A 44 -5.82 12.22 11.42
CA LEU A 44 -5.93 11.93 12.85
C LEU A 44 -6.65 13.06 13.60
N VAL A 45 -6.27 14.32 13.36
CA VAL A 45 -6.91 15.49 13.99
C VAL A 45 -8.37 15.62 13.59
N THR A 46 -8.68 15.36 12.31
CA THR A 46 -10.06 15.33 11.80
C THR A 46 -10.81 14.06 12.19
N LYS A 47 -10.17 13.13 12.92
CA LYS A 47 -10.72 11.83 13.33
C LYS A 47 -11.23 10.97 12.16
N THR A 48 -10.71 11.22 10.96
CA THR A 48 -11.03 10.42 9.78
C THR A 48 -10.21 9.14 9.74
N THR A 49 -9.11 9.03 10.48
CA THR A 49 -8.41 7.77 10.75
C THR A 49 -8.07 7.62 12.23
N LYS A 50 -7.89 6.38 12.68
CA LYS A 50 -7.31 6.04 14.00
C LYS A 50 -5.87 5.52 13.89
N THR A 51 -5.42 5.23 12.66
CA THR A 51 -4.11 4.66 12.37
C THR A 51 -3.06 5.77 12.22
N MET A 52 -2.02 5.71 13.06
CA MET A 52 -0.79 6.47 12.88
C MET A 52 0.20 5.64 12.06
N ASN A 53 0.56 6.10 10.87
CA ASN A 53 1.57 5.45 10.05
C ASN A 53 2.97 5.96 10.44
N VAL A 54 3.59 5.25 11.38
CA VAL A 54 4.93 5.58 11.90
C VAL A 54 6.08 5.02 11.06
N ASP A 55 5.78 4.10 10.14
CA ASP A 55 6.77 3.43 9.32
C ASP A 55 7.04 4.22 8.03
N ILE A 56 8.11 5.02 8.06
CA ILE A 56 8.55 5.83 6.92
C ILE A 56 8.94 4.96 5.72
N TRP A 57 9.40 3.72 5.95
CA TRP A 57 9.75 2.83 4.85
C TRP A 57 8.53 2.57 3.96
N ASN A 58 7.34 2.42 4.54
CA ASN A 58 6.11 2.18 3.77
C ASN A 58 5.79 3.25 2.72
N PHE A 59 6.32 4.46 2.88
CA PHE A 59 6.04 5.58 1.98
C PHE A 59 6.59 5.32 0.58
N TRP A 60 7.51 4.36 0.41
CA TRP A 60 7.99 3.96 -0.91
C TRP A 60 6.86 3.55 -1.85
N HIS A 61 5.76 2.98 -1.34
CA HIS A 61 4.59 2.61 -2.15
C HIS A 61 3.90 3.87 -2.73
N TYR A 62 3.76 4.91 -1.92
CA TYR A 62 3.15 6.18 -2.34
C TYR A 62 4.08 6.92 -3.30
N THR A 63 5.38 6.88 -3.01
CA THR A 63 6.43 7.39 -3.90
C THR A 63 6.44 6.67 -5.24
N PHE A 64 6.30 5.34 -5.26
CA PHE A 64 6.27 4.57 -6.49
C PHE A 64 5.05 4.95 -7.34
N CYS A 65 3.86 5.03 -6.73
CA CYS A 65 2.65 5.50 -7.41
C CYS A 65 2.84 6.91 -7.99
N GLY A 66 3.34 7.85 -7.19
CA GLY A 66 3.64 9.21 -7.65
C GLY A 66 4.69 9.24 -8.76
N ALA A 67 5.76 8.47 -8.65
CA ALA A 67 6.83 8.37 -9.64
C ALA A 67 6.31 7.84 -10.99
N MET A 68 5.40 6.86 -10.98
CA MET A 68 4.75 6.36 -12.18
C MET A 68 3.87 7.43 -12.84
N VAL A 69 3.07 8.16 -12.05
CA VAL A 69 2.24 9.27 -12.58
C VAL A 69 3.12 10.38 -13.13
N TYR A 70 4.23 10.71 -12.46
CA TYR A 70 5.21 11.68 -12.94
C TYR A 70 5.86 11.24 -14.24
N ALA A 71 6.26 9.96 -14.36
CA ALA A 71 6.90 9.41 -15.55
C ALA A 71 6.00 9.51 -16.79
N VAL A 72 4.68 9.39 -16.62
CA VAL A 72 3.72 9.48 -17.73
C VAL A 72 3.30 10.93 -18.02
N SER A 73 3.04 11.73 -16.98
CA SER A 73 2.45 13.07 -17.12
C SER A 73 3.46 14.22 -17.18
N GLY A 74 4.67 14.03 -16.66
CA GLY A 74 5.65 15.09 -16.40
C GLY A 74 5.24 16.09 -15.30
N SER A 75 4.10 15.89 -14.62
CA SER A 75 3.55 16.85 -13.66
C SER A 75 3.76 16.38 -12.21
N ILE A 76 4.55 17.15 -11.45
CA ILE A 76 4.76 16.89 -10.02
C ILE A 76 3.43 16.99 -9.25
N TRP A 77 2.56 17.95 -9.59
CA TRP A 77 1.29 18.13 -8.89
C TRP A 77 0.37 16.92 -9.04
N GLN A 78 0.27 16.35 -10.24
CA GLN A 78 -0.52 15.13 -10.46
C GLN A 78 0.05 13.94 -9.69
N ALA A 79 1.39 13.83 -9.64
CA ALA A 79 2.07 12.79 -8.87
C ALA A 79 1.78 12.88 -7.36
N LEU A 80 1.84 14.09 -6.80
CA LEU A 80 1.56 14.31 -5.37
C LEU A 80 0.09 14.02 -5.04
N VAL A 81 -0.84 14.43 -5.90
CA VAL A 81 -2.28 14.14 -5.71
C VAL A 81 -2.53 12.63 -5.77
N ALA A 82 -1.95 11.92 -6.73
CA ALA A 82 -2.10 10.47 -6.84
C ALA A 82 -1.55 9.74 -5.60
N ALA A 83 -0.35 10.13 -5.14
CA ALA A 83 0.24 9.57 -3.93
C ALA A 83 -0.59 9.86 -2.67
N ALA A 84 -1.14 11.08 -2.55
CA ALA A 84 -2.01 11.47 -1.45
C ALA A 84 -3.28 10.62 -1.41
N ILE A 85 -3.96 10.46 -2.55
CA ILE A 85 -5.15 9.61 -2.67
C ILE A 85 -4.80 8.17 -2.27
N PHE A 86 -3.68 7.64 -2.77
CA PHE A 86 -3.28 6.29 -2.46
C PHE A 86 -3.05 6.10 -0.96
N GLN A 87 -2.33 7.02 -0.31
CA GLN A 87 -2.13 6.97 1.13
C GLN A 87 -3.44 7.03 1.92
N ILE A 88 -4.37 7.92 1.55
CA ILE A 88 -5.67 8.06 2.22
C ILE A 88 -6.43 6.72 2.15
N VAL A 89 -6.44 6.08 0.97
CA VAL A 89 -7.04 4.75 0.80
C VAL A 89 -6.35 3.73 1.69
N CYS A 90 -5.03 3.74 1.77
CA CYS A 90 -4.27 2.82 2.63
C CYS A 90 -4.66 2.96 4.11
N LEU A 91 -4.70 4.19 4.63
CA LEU A 91 -5.06 4.46 6.02
C LEU A 91 -6.50 4.03 6.35
N LYS A 92 -7.43 4.26 5.42
CA LYS A 92 -8.83 3.82 5.58
C LYS A 92 -8.97 2.30 5.61
N VAL A 93 -8.24 1.61 4.73
CA VAL A 93 -8.23 0.14 4.72
C VAL A 93 -7.53 -0.43 5.95
N ALA A 94 -6.48 0.23 6.44
CA ALA A 94 -5.81 -0.16 7.68
C ALA A 94 -6.75 -0.09 8.89
N ASP A 95 -7.49 1.01 9.05
CA ASP A 95 -8.48 1.14 10.12
C ASP A 95 -9.57 0.07 10.03
N TRP A 96 -10.02 -0.24 8.81
CA TRP A 96 -11.06 -1.24 8.60
C TRP A 96 -10.58 -2.67 8.90
N THR A 97 -9.30 -2.96 8.63
CA THR A 97 -8.71 -4.27 8.90
C THR A 97 -8.13 -4.42 10.30
N ALA A 98 -8.00 -3.33 11.08
CA ALA A 98 -7.48 -3.36 12.44
C ALA A 98 -8.19 -4.37 13.39
N PRO A 99 -9.54 -4.50 13.39
CA PRO A 99 -10.21 -5.51 14.23
C PRO A 99 -9.81 -6.94 13.86
N MET A 100 -9.51 -7.20 12.58
CA MET A 100 -9.10 -8.52 12.11
C MET A 100 -7.70 -8.89 12.61
N MET A 101 -6.81 -7.91 12.76
CA MET A 101 -5.49 -8.11 13.36
C MET A 101 -5.61 -8.53 14.83
N SER A 102 -6.56 -7.92 15.55
CA SER A 102 -6.84 -8.32 16.93
C SER A 102 -7.47 -9.72 17.04
N GLU A 103 -8.36 -10.11 16.12
CA GLU A 103 -9.06 -11.40 16.16
C GLU A 103 -8.18 -12.58 15.71
N PHE A 104 -7.37 -12.38 14.67
CA PHE A 104 -6.60 -13.47 14.06
C PHE A 104 -5.17 -13.59 14.61
N TYR A 105 -4.55 -12.46 14.97
CA TYR A 105 -3.14 -12.42 15.42
C TYR A 105 -2.98 -12.04 16.90
N ASP A 106 -4.07 -11.82 17.65
CA ASP A 106 -4.04 -11.36 19.05
C ASP A 106 -3.21 -10.06 19.25
N LEU A 107 -3.26 -9.16 18.26
CA LEU A 107 -2.56 -7.87 18.30
C LEU A 107 -3.56 -6.69 18.44
N PRO A 108 -4.06 -6.42 19.66
CA PRO A 108 -5.02 -5.34 19.89
C PRO A 108 -4.38 -3.97 19.65
N GLY A 109 -5.10 -3.09 18.96
CA GLY A 109 -4.65 -1.72 18.69
C GLY A 109 -3.63 -1.59 17.56
N VAL A 110 -3.27 -2.69 16.89
CA VAL A 110 -2.36 -2.69 15.74
C VAL A 110 -3.16 -2.70 14.43
N SER A 111 -2.75 -1.85 13.49
CA SER A 111 -3.24 -1.84 12.12
C SER A 111 -2.06 -1.86 11.15
N ILE A 112 -2.29 -2.33 9.92
CA ILE A 112 -1.25 -2.42 8.88
C ILE A 112 -1.64 -1.52 7.70
N ALA A 113 -0.91 -0.43 7.51
CA ALA A 113 -1.16 0.57 6.46
C ALA A 113 -0.29 0.43 5.21
N THR A 114 0.55 -0.62 5.15
CA THR A 114 1.43 -0.90 4.02
C THR A 114 0.64 -1.15 2.73
N GLY A 115 1.01 -0.48 1.64
CA GLY A 115 0.32 -0.55 0.35
C GLY A 115 0.23 -1.95 -0.25
N SER A 116 1.26 -2.79 -0.08
CA SER A 116 1.21 -4.19 -0.52
C SER A 116 0.28 -5.04 0.34
N THR A 117 0.26 -4.86 1.66
CA THR A 117 -0.61 -5.62 2.57
C THR A 117 -2.08 -5.35 2.30
N ILE A 118 -2.46 -4.08 2.10
CA ILE A 118 -3.86 -3.73 1.83
C ILE A 118 -4.36 -4.30 0.49
N SER A 119 -3.47 -4.64 -0.45
CA SER A 119 -3.86 -5.22 -1.75
C SER A 119 -4.47 -6.61 -1.62
N TYR A 120 -4.15 -7.33 -0.53
CA TYR A 120 -4.69 -8.65 -0.24
C TYR A 120 -6.08 -8.62 0.40
N VAL A 121 -6.56 -7.44 0.79
CA VAL A 121 -7.80 -7.28 1.53
C VAL A 121 -9.04 -7.86 0.83
N PRO A 122 -9.23 -7.72 -0.50
CA PRO A 122 -10.31 -8.42 -1.19
C PRO A 122 -10.26 -9.94 -1.03
N GLY A 123 -9.05 -10.51 -0.91
CA GLY A 123 -8.84 -11.95 -0.69
C GLY A 123 -9.27 -12.43 0.70
N ILE A 124 -9.37 -11.54 1.70
CA ILE A 124 -9.77 -11.91 3.06
C ILE A 124 -11.17 -12.55 3.08
N PHE A 125 -12.10 -12.07 2.26
CA PHE A 125 -13.44 -12.63 2.19
C PHE A 125 -13.46 -14.06 1.65
N LEU A 126 -12.61 -14.34 0.65
CA LEU A 126 -12.46 -15.69 0.09
C LEU A 126 -11.89 -16.65 1.13
N VAL A 127 -10.85 -16.22 1.85
CA VAL A 127 -10.23 -17.04 2.91
C VAL A 127 -11.23 -17.27 4.05
N LYS A 128 -11.93 -16.24 4.52
CA LYS A 128 -12.98 -16.40 5.55
C LYS A 128 -14.09 -17.36 5.11
N GLY A 129 -14.47 -17.34 3.82
CA GLY A 129 -15.42 -18.32 3.26
C GLY A 129 -14.87 -19.75 3.29
N TYR A 130 -13.62 -19.93 2.90
CA TYR A 130 -12.95 -21.24 2.86
C TYR A 130 -12.74 -21.83 4.27
N THR A 131 -12.26 -21.04 5.23
CA THR A 131 -11.99 -21.49 6.61
C THR A 131 -13.28 -21.82 7.39
N LYS A 132 -14.44 -21.36 6.91
CA LYS A 132 -15.76 -21.67 7.48
C LYS A 132 -16.28 -23.05 7.08
N ASP A 133 -15.73 -23.67 6.03
CA ASP A 133 -16.03 -25.07 5.69
C ASP A 133 -15.38 -25.99 6.74
N SER A 134 -16.20 -26.51 7.65
CA SER A 134 -15.80 -27.37 8.77
C SER A 134 -15.20 -28.71 8.35
N ARG A 135 -15.07 -28.97 7.05
CA ARG A 135 -14.44 -30.20 6.50
C ARG A 135 -12.91 -30.16 6.47
N LEU A 136 -12.29 -29.05 6.86
CA LEU A 136 -10.83 -28.87 6.87
C LEU A 136 -10.25 -28.59 8.27
N LYS A 137 -11.06 -28.72 9.33
CA LYS A 137 -10.59 -28.75 10.71
C LYS A 137 -10.47 -30.18 11.21
#